data_AF-A0A669ERH4-F1
#
_entry.id   AF-A0A669ERH4-F1
#
_cell.length_a   1.000
_cell.length_b   1.000
_cell.length_c   1.000
_cell.angle_alpha   90.00
_cell.angle_beta   90.00
_cell.angle_gamma   90.00
#
_symmetry.space_group_name_H-M   'P 1'
#
loop_
_entity.id
_entity.type
_entity.pdbx_description
1 polymer ?
#
loop_
_entity_poly.entity_id
_entity_poly.type
_entity_poly.pdbx_seq_one_letter_code
_entity_poly.pdbx_strand_id
1 'polypeptide(L)'
;MSFLELLPAKNGEEPTMQFLLEVVEILTSYIRKTFDRSTKVLDFHHPHQLLEGIEGFNLELSDQPESLEQILVDCRDTLKYGVRTGHPRFFNQLSTGLDIVGLAGEWLTSTANTNMFTYEIAPVFVLMEQLTLKKMREIVGWPDGEGDGIFSPGGAISNMYSVMIARYKFFPEVKTKGMAAAPRLVLFTSEHSHYSIKKASAALGFGTENLILLNTDERGRVIPADLEAKVIEGYVPLFVTATAGTTVYGAFDPINEIADICEKYNMWLHVDGAWGGGLLMSRKHRHKLNGVERANSVTWNPHKMMGVPLQCSAILVRERGLLQGCNSMCAGYLFQPDKQYDVTYDTGDKAIQCGRHVDIFKFWLMWKAKVCFYLKAENTEGSFLSALITNVVPIFSYQPQHTNVCFWYIPPSLRSLPDGEERRQRLHKVAPKIKAMMMESGTTMVGYQPQGDKVNFFRMVISNPAATRSDIDFLVEEIERLGHDL
;
A
#
# COMPACT_ATOMS: atom_id res chain seq x y z
N MET A 1 40.13 1.00 -4.78
CA MET A 1 39.63 0.86 -6.16
C MET A 1 38.82 2.09 -6.51
N SER A 2 38.97 2.60 -7.73
CA SER A 2 38.24 3.76 -8.26
C SER A 2 37.03 3.29 -9.07
N PHE A 3 35.94 4.06 -9.10
CA PHE A 3 34.77 3.75 -9.93
C PHE A 3 35.10 3.67 -11.44
N LEU A 4 36.18 4.35 -11.87
CA LEU A 4 36.70 4.29 -13.25
C LEU A 4 37.25 2.90 -13.63
N GLU A 5 37.43 2.01 -12.65
CA GLU A 5 37.89 0.63 -12.84
C GLU A 5 36.72 -0.34 -13.00
N LEU A 6 35.47 0.10 -12.87
CA LEU A 6 34.28 -0.75 -13.06
C LEU A 6 33.87 -0.81 -14.54
N LEU A 7 33.05 -1.80 -14.91
CA LEU A 7 32.41 -1.85 -16.22
C LEU A 7 31.63 -0.54 -16.45
N PRO A 8 31.75 0.09 -17.65
CA PRO A 8 32.23 -0.47 -18.92
C PRO A 8 33.75 -0.29 -19.22
N ALA A 9 34.60 -0.04 -18.23
CA ALA A 9 36.05 0.08 -18.45
C ALA A 9 36.70 -1.20 -19.01
N LYS A 10 37.77 -1.05 -19.81
CA LYS A 10 38.37 -2.11 -20.64
C LYS A 10 38.90 -3.34 -19.88
N ASN A 11 39.15 -3.26 -18.58
CA ASN A 11 39.52 -4.41 -17.73
C ASN A 11 38.69 -4.42 -16.43
N GLY A 12 37.47 -3.87 -16.48
CA GLY A 12 36.68 -3.61 -15.29
C GLY A 12 35.80 -4.75 -14.81
N GLU A 13 35.82 -5.91 -15.48
CA GLU A 13 34.98 -7.06 -15.14
C GLU A 13 35.24 -7.59 -13.73
N GLU A 14 36.49 -7.93 -13.41
CA GLU A 14 36.87 -8.47 -12.10
C GLU A 14 36.61 -7.47 -10.95
N PRO A 15 37.04 -6.18 -11.03
CA PRO A 15 36.68 -5.18 -10.03
C PRO A 15 35.16 -5.00 -9.85
N THR A 16 34.38 -5.09 -10.93
CA THR A 16 32.91 -5.01 -10.87
C THR A 16 32.32 -6.19 -10.11
N MET A 17 32.76 -7.40 -10.43
CA MET A 17 32.27 -8.58 -9.74
C MET A 17 32.64 -8.56 -8.26
N GLN A 18 33.88 -8.17 -7.93
CA GLN A 18 34.32 -8.05 -6.55
C GLN A 18 33.48 -7.03 -5.77
N PHE A 19 33.31 -5.82 -6.32
CA PHE A 19 32.49 -4.78 -5.70
C PHE A 19 31.05 -5.24 -5.47
N LEU A 20 30.41 -5.84 -6.48
CA LEU A 20 29.03 -6.33 -6.36
C LEU A 20 28.91 -7.45 -5.31
N LEU A 21 29.87 -8.35 -5.22
CA LEU A 21 29.87 -9.42 -4.21
C LEU A 21 30.01 -8.87 -2.79
N GLU A 22 30.83 -7.84 -2.58
CA GLU A 22 30.95 -7.17 -1.28
C GLU A 22 29.66 -6.44 -0.90
N VAL A 23 29.00 -5.79 -1.87
CA VAL A 23 27.66 -5.23 -1.65
C VAL A 23 26.67 -6.33 -1.25
N VAL A 24 26.65 -7.47 -1.96
CA VAL A 24 25.78 -8.61 -1.64
C VAL A 24 26.08 -9.18 -0.25
N GLU A 25 27.34 -9.20 0.19
CA GLU A 25 27.70 -9.61 1.56
C GLU A 25 27.09 -8.68 2.61
N ILE A 26 27.15 -7.36 2.40
CA ILE A 26 26.50 -6.36 3.27
C ILE A 26 24.99 -6.62 3.34
N LEU A 27 24.36 -6.80 2.18
CA LEU A 27 22.91 -7.04 2.07
C LEU A 27 22.51 -8.33 2.79
N THR A 28 23.23 -9.43 2.55
CA THR A 28 22.91 -10.73 3.17
C THR A 28 23.14 -10.74 4.68
N SER A 29 24.14 -10.01 5.17
CA SER A 29 24.33 -9.75 6.60
C SER A 29 23.13 -9.00 7.20
N TYR A 30 22.62 -7.98 6.52
CA TYR A 30 21.42 -7.26 6.92
C TYR A 30 20.16 -8.15 6.89
N ILE A 31 20.00 -9.02 5.87
CA ILE A 31 18.89 -9.97 5.78
C ILE A 31 18.89 -10.92 6.98
N ARG A 32 20.05 -11.49 7.37
CA ARG A 32 20.17 -12.36 8.55
C ARG A 32 19.72 -11.64 9.82
N LYS A 33 20.22 -10.43 10.04
CA LYS A 33 19.88 -9.58 11.19
C LYS A 33 18.39 -9.21 11.22
N THR A 34 17.75 -9.04 10.07
CA THR A 34 16.33 -8.64 9.98
C THR A 34 15.38 -9.63 10.66
N PHE A 35 15.70 -10.93 10.68
CA PHE A 35 14.85 -11.94 11.32
C PHE A 35 15.27 -12.27 12.76
N ASP A 36 16.32 -11.61 13.28
CA ASP A 36 16.80 -11.77 14.64
C ASP A 36 16.18 -10.72 15.57
N ARG A 37 15.38 -11.18 16.54
CA ARG A 37 14.64 -10.34 17.50
C ARG A 37 15.54 -9.60 18.49
N SER A 38 16.82 -9.98 18.59
CA SER A 38 17.80 -9.25 19.40
C SER A 38 18.25 -7.93 18.76
N THR A 39 18.00 -7.77 17.46
CA THR A 39 18.34 -6.54 16.73
C THR A 39 17.27 -5.48 16.95
N LYS A 40 17.69 -4.20 16.95
CA LYS A 40 16.73 -3.09 16.99
C LYS A 40 15.94 -3.02 15.68
N VAL A 41 14.65 -2.69 15.79
CA VAL A 41 13.78 -2.32 14.67
C VAL A 41 14.30 -1.06 13.98
N LEU A 42 14.78 -0.10 14.76
CA LEU A 42 15.46 1.11 14.29
C LEU A 42 16.44 1.59 15.35
N ASP A 43 17.51 2.24 14.92
CA ASP A 43 18.32 3.10 15.77
C ASP A 43 17.92 4.53 15.50
N PHE A 44 17.05 5.09 16.34
CA PHE A 44 16.42 6.38 16.06
C PHE A 44 17.40 7.53 16.23
N HIS A 45 17.49 8.36 15.19
CA HIS A 45 18.20 9.64 15.19
C HIS A 45 17.26 10.72 14.69
N HIS A 46 17.29 11.89 15.32
CA HIS A 46 16.64 13.08 14.77
C HIS A 46 17.33 13.51 13.46
N PRO A 47 16.61 14.21 12.55
CA PRO A 47 17.20 14.64 11.28
C PRO A 47 18.49 15.44 11.42
N HIS A 48 18.59 16.34 12.42
CA HIS A 48 19.79 17.14 12.63
C HIS A 48 21.01 16.27 13.00
N GLN A 49 20.83 15.16 13.74
CA GLN A 49 21.92 14.26 14.11
C GLN A 49 22.48 13.50 12.89
N LEU A 50 21.63 13.16 11.92
CA LEU A 50 22.05 12.54 10.67
C LEU A 50 22.69 13.55 9.70
N LEU A 51 22.22 14.81 9.71
CA LEU A 51 22.73 15.89 8.85
C LEU A 51 24.05 16.49 9.34
N GLU A 52 24.25 16.61 10.65
CA GLU A 52 25.52 17.07 11.25
C GLU A 52 26.68 16.10 10.97
N GLY A 53 26.37 14.92 10.43
CA GLY A 53 27.32 13.88 10.08
C GLY A 53 27.52 12.90 11.22
N ILE A 54 27.36 11.62 10.93
CA ILE A 54 27.86 10.55 11.80
C ILE A 54 29.28 10.23 11.33
N GLU A 55 30.19 9.94 12.25
CA GLU A 55 31.59 9.66 11.93
C GLU A 55 31.71 8.63 10.79
N GLY A 56 32.27 9.05 9.66
CA GLY A 56 32.45 8.22 8.46
C GLY A 56 31.26 8.14 7.49
N PHE A 57 30.13 8.81 7.77
CA PHE A 57 28.92 8.82 6.94
C PHE A 57 28.48 10.26 6.63
N ASN A 58 28.79 10.71 5.42
CA ASN A 58 28.46 12.04 4.93
C ASN A 58 27.32 11.98 3.91
N LEU A 59 26.29 12.81 4.09
CA LEU A 59 25.17 12.92 3.15
C LEU A 59 25.38 13.98 2.07
N GLU A 60 26.38 14.86 2.23
CA GLU A 60 26.69 15.90 1.25
C GLU A 60 27.33 15.33 -0.01
N LEU A 61 26.97 15.93 -1.15
CA LEU A 61 27.55 15.60 -2.44
C LEU A 61 28.76 16.49 -2.71
N SER A 62 29.80 15.94 -3.36
CA SER A 62 31.00 16.68 -3.74
C SER A 62 31.34 16.49 -5.22
N ASP A 63 32.16 17.40 -5.76
CA ASP A 63 32.64 17.33 -7.15
C ASP A 63 33.65 16.19 -7.38
N GLN A 64 34.23 15.66 -6.30
CA GLN A 64 35.20 14.57 -6.37
C GLN A 64 34.52 13.23 -6.06
N PRO A 65 34.86 12.18 -6.82
CA PRO A 65 34.34 10.85 -6.55
C PRO A 65 34.95 10.28 -5.27
N GLU A 66 34.14 9.56 -4.52
CA GLU A 66 34.65 8.77 -3.40
C GLU A 66 35.19 7.42 -3.88
N SER A 67 36.02 6.79 -3.03
CA SER A 67 36.54 5.46 -3.33
C SER A 67 35.44 4.39 -3.20
N LEU A 68 35.58 3.26 -3.89
CA LEU A 68 34.61 2.16 -3.74
C LEU A 68 34.51 1.63 -2.30
N GLU A 69 35.59 1.74 -1.50
CA GLU A 69 35.52 1.38 -0.07
C GLU A 69 34.59 2.31 0.70
N GLN A 70 34.66 3.63 0.42
CA GLN A 70 33.76 4.59 1.05
C GLN A 70 32.30 4.33 0.63
N ILE A 71 32.05 4.01 -0.65
CA ILE A 71 30.71 3.62 -1.11
C ILE A 71 30.18 2.38 -0.35
N LEU A 72 31.05 1.41 -0.03
CA LEU A 72 30.68 0.25 0.78
C LEU A 72 30.40 0.62 2.24
N VAL A 73 31.15 1.58 2.81
CA VAL A 73 30.85 2.18 4.13
C VAL A 73 29.46 2.83 4.11
N ASP A 74 29.17 3.65 3.10
CA ASP A 74 27.87 4.33 2.97
C ASP A 74 26.72 3.34 2.83
N CYS A 75 26.93 2.22 2.11
CA CYS A 75 25.96 1.14 2.03
C CYS A 75 25.67 0.51 3.40
N ARG A 76 26.70 0.26 4.21
CA ARG A 76 26.56 -0.30 5.56
C ARG A 76 25.83 0.66 6.48
N ASP A 77 26.20 1.94 6.45
CA ASP A 77 25.63 2.95 7.34
C ASP A 77 24.21 3.35 6.95
N THR A 78 23.89 3.41 5.65
CA THR A 78 22.51 3.56 5.16
C THR A 78 21.59 2.48 5.74
N LEU A 79 22.03 1.22 5.74
CA LEU A 79 21.27 0.11 6.33
C LEU A 79 21.26 0.12 7.86
N LYS A 80 22.34 0.61 8.48
CA LYS A 80 22.46 0.70 9.95
C LYS A 80 21.46 1.69 10.54
N TYR A 81 21.29 2.84 9.91
CA TYR A 81 20.40 3.91 10.38
C TYR A 81 18.99 3.84 9.76
N GLY A 82 18.76 2.93 8.82
CA GLY A 82 17.44 2.62 8.27
C GLY A 82 16.56 1.81 9.23
N VAL A 83 15.25 1.84 8.98
CA VAL A 83 14.27 1.00 9.71
C VAL A 83 14.23 -0.41 9.12
N ARG A 84 14.29 -1.44 9.97
CA ARG A 84 14.10 -2.85 9.60
C ARG A 84 12.63 -3.17 9.38
N THR A 85 12.09 -2.82 8.22
CA THR A 85 10.68 -3.06 7.85
C THR A 85 10.30 -4.56 7.78
N GLY A 86 11.30 -5.43 7.62
CA GLY A 86 11.14 -6.89 7.68
C GLY A 86 11.13 -7.49 9.09
N HIS A 87 11.45 -6.70 10.13
CA HIS A 87 11.59 -7.21 11.49
C HIS A 87 10.26 -7.78 12.03
N PRO A 88 10.26 -8.92 12.76
CA PRO A 88 9.04 -9.52 13.31
C PRO A 88 8.19 -8.60 14.19
N ARG A 89 8.83 -7.61 14.82
CA ARG A 89 8.19 -6.61 15.71
C ARG A 89 7.95 -5.24 15.06
N PHE A 90 7.99 -5.17 13.72
CA PHE A 90 7.61 -3.98 12.98
C PHE A 90 6.13 -4.05 12.58
N PHE A 91 5.27 -3.34 13.30
CA PHE A 91 3.80 -3.29 13.11
C PHE A 91 3.31 -1.89 12.72
N ASN A 92 4.20 -1.03 12.23
CA ASN A 92 3.89 0.39 12.03
C ASN A 92 3.06 0.64 10.77
N GLN A 93 3.24 -0.17 9.73
CA GLN A 93 2.70 0.05 8.38
C GLN A 93 1.85 -1.12 7.91
N LEU A 94 1.02 -0.89 6.88
CA LEU A 94 0.28 -1.98 6.20
C LEU A 94 1.19 -2.87 5.31
N SER A 95 2.38 -2.36 4.98
CA SER A 95 3.42 -3.09 4.24
C SER A 95 4.56 -3.37 5.19
N THR A 96 4.74 -4.65 5.53
CA THR A 96 5.76 -5.14 6.47
C THR A 96 6.25 -6.50 5.99
N GLY A 97 7.41 -6.92 6.51
CA GLY A 97 8.04 -8.17 6.12
C GLY A 97 9.04 -8.00 4.98
N LEU A 98 9.85 -9.05 4.79
CA LEU A 98 10.84 -9.14 3.71
C LEU A 98 10.72 -10.51 3.05
N ASP A 99 10.03 -10.56 1.92
CA ASP A 99 9.87 -11.79 1.16
C ASP A 99 11.14 -12.10 0.37
N ILE A 100 11.80 -13.22 0.65
CA ILE A 100 13.08 -13.57 -0.01
C ILE A 100 12.91 -13.79 -1.52
N VAL A 101 11.78 -14.35 -1.97
CA VAL A 101 11.51 -14.52 -3.40
C VAL A 101 11.20 -13.17 -4.04
N GLY A 102 10.46 -12.33 -3.34
CA GLY A 102 10.22 -10.94 -3.76
C GLY A 102 11.51 -10.15 -3.92
N LEU A 103 12.42 -10.26 -2.95
CA LEU A 103 13.73 -9.59 -2.97
C LEU A 103 14.60 -10.08 -4.13
N ALA A 104 14.67 -11.40 -4.36
CA ALA A 104 15.37 -11.95 -5.52
C ALA A 104 14.74 -11.47 -6.84
N GLY A 105 13.42 -11.32 -6.88
CA GLY A 105 12.70 -10.71 -7.99
C GLY A 105 13.09 -9.25 -8.23
N GLU A 106 13.20 -8.45 -7.18
CA GLU A 106 13.67 -7.04 -7.27
C GLU A 106 15.11 -6.97 -7.80
N TRP A 107 16.03 -7.80 -7.28
CA TRP A 107 17.42 -7.83 -7.75
C TRP A 107 17.50 -8.13 -9.25
N LEU A 108 16.78 -9.15 -9.73
CA LEU A 108 16.72 -9.48 -11.15
C LEU A 108 16.10 -8.35 -11.97
N THR A 109 15.03 -7.73 -11.45
CA THR A 109 14.36 -6.61 -12.12
C THR A 109 15.32 -5.43 -12.29
N SER A 110 16.08 -5.07 -11.25
CA SER A 110 17.10 -4.02 -11.32
C SER A 110 18.25 -4.39 -12.26
N THR A 111 18.66 -5.67 -12.32
CA THR A 111 19.64 -6.13 -13.31
C THR A 111 19.12 -5.99 -14.75
N ALA A 112 17.83 -6.24 -14.97
CA ALA A 112 17.22 -6.13 -16.31
C ALA A 112 17.02 -4.68 -16.77
N ASN A 113 16.80 -3.74 -15.84
CA ASN A 113 16.73 -2.29 -16.07
C ASN A 113 16.01 -1.86 -17.37
N THR A 114 14.81 -2.37 -17.59
CA THR A 114 13.98 -2.05 -18.78
C THR A 114 12.67 -1.35 -18.40
N ASN A 115 11.84 -1.03 -19.40
CA ASN A 115 10.62 -0.26 -19.24
C ASN A 115 9.36 -1.02 -19.72
N MET A 116 8.23 -0.82 -19.05
CA MET A 116 6.96 -1.52 -19.33
C MET A 116 6.08 -0.92 -20.43
N PHE A 117 6.55 0.08 -21.19
CA PHE A 117 5.71 0.75 -22.19
C PHE A 117 5.48 -0.07 -23.47
N THR A 118 6.45 -0.90 -23.91
CA THR A 118 6.35 -1.66 -25.17
C THR A 118 6.80 -3.11 -24.96
N TYR A 119 6.23 -4.00 -25.77
CA TYR A 119 6.68 -5.38 -25.87
C TYR A 119 8.11 -5.46 -26.41
N GLU A 120 8.52 -4.51 -27.26
CA GLU A 120 9.84 -4.45 -27.88
C GLU A 120 11.02 -4.62 -26.91
N ILE A 121 10.96 -3.91 -25.77
CA ILE A 121 12.07 -3.87 -24.80
C ILE A 121 11.76 -4.61 -23.50
N ALA A 122 10.52 -5.06 -23.29
CA ALA A 122 10.10 -5.79 -22.11
C ALA A 122 9.20 -7.00 -22.44
N PRO A 123 9.53 -7.85 -23.43
CA PRO A 123 8.60 -8.83 -23.98
C PRO A 123 8.12 -9.84 -22.93
N VAL A 124 9.03 -10.33 -22.09
CA VAL A 124 8.71 -11.28 -21.02
C VAL A 124 7.83 -10.63 -19.95
N PHE A 125 8.14 -9.40 -19.54
CA PHE A 125 7.45 -8.72 -18.46
C PHE A 125 6.04 -8.28 -18.87
N VAL A 126 5.85 -7.83 -20.12
CA VAL A 126 4.53 -7.51 -20.68
C VAL A 126 3.60 -8.73 -20.64
N LEU A 127 4.08 -9.89 -21.07
CA LEU A 127 3.28 -11.13 -21.03
C LEU A 127 2.99 -11.59 -19.60
N MET A 128 3.97 -11.48 -18.69
CA MET A 128 3.76 -11.77 -17.27
C MET A 128 2.68 -10.86 -16.66
N GLU A 129 2.68 -9.57 -17.02
CA GLU A 129 1.71 -8.59 -16.52
C GLU A 129 0.31 -8.91 -17.02
N GLN A 130 0.16 -9.18 -18.32
CA GLN A 130 -1.12 -9.55 -18.92
C GLN A 130 -1.72 -10.81 -18.27
N LEU A 131 -0.93 -11.86 -18.09
CA LEU A 131 -1.38 -13.11 -17.49
C LEU A 131 -1.70 -12.97 -16.01
N THR A 132 -0.91 -12.20 -15.26
CA THR A 132 -1.15 -11.99 -13.83
C THR A 132 -2.38 -11.12 -13.60
N LEU A 133 -2.57 -10.04 -14.37
CA LEU A 133 -3.77 -9.21 -14.29
C LEU A 133 -5.03 -10.01 -14.66
N LYS A 134 -4.96 -10.88 -15.69
CA LYS A 134 -6.04 -11.83 -15.99
C LYS A 134 -6.36 -12.69 -14.78
N LYS A 135 -5.34 -13.26 -14.13
CA LYS A 135 -5.53 -14.09 -12.94
C LYS A 135 -6.16 -13.33 -11.77
N MET A 136 -5.76 -12.08 -11.56
CA MET A 136 -6.35 -11.22 -10.53
C MET A 136 -7.83 -10.94 -10.80
N ARG A 137 -8.23 -10.72 -12.07
CA ARG A 137 -9.64 -10.54 -12.47
C ARG A 137 -10.47 -11.81 -12.28
N GLU A 138 -9.92 -12.98 -12.57
CA GLU A 138 -10.58 -14.27 -12.26
C GLU A 138 -10.83 -14.40 -10.75
N ILE A 139 -9.88 -13.97 -9.92
CA ILE A 139 -9.99 -14.05 -8.45
C ILE A 139 -11.05 -13.07 -7.92
N VAL A 140 -11.12 -11.87 -8.49
CA VAL A 140 -12.20 -10.90 -8.26
C VAL A 140 -13.56 -11.48 -8.61
N GLY A 141 -13.62 -12.39 -9.60
CA GLY A 141 -14.85 -13.08 -10.02
C GLY A 141 -15.40 -12.59 -11.36
N TRP A 142 -14.60 -11.88 -12.16
CA TRP A 142 -15.01 -11.54 -13.53
C TRP A 142 -14.85 -12.76 -14.45
N PRO A 143 -15.87 -13.08 -15.27
CA PRO A 143 -15.88 -14.28 -16.12
C PRO A 143 -14.63 -14.39 -16.98
N ASP A 144 -13.97 -15.55 -16.95
CA ASP A 144 -12.75 -15.88 -17.70
C ASP A 144 -11.59 -14.88 -17.51
N GLY A 145 -11.63 -14.05 -16.47
CA GLY A 145 -10.67 -12.96 -16.27
C GLY A 145 -10.76 -11.88 -17.36
N GLU A 146 -11.91 -11.73 -18.01
CA GLU A 146 -12.18 -10.67 -18.97
C GLU A 146 -12.12 -9.29 -18.32
N GLY A 147 -11.79 -8.28 -19.13
CA GLY A 147 -11.52 -6.92 -18.69
C GLY A 147 -10.07 -6.50 -18.95
N ASP A 148 -9.67 -5.41 -18.31
CA ASP A 148 -8.41 -4.72 -18.50
C ASP A 148 -7.74 -4.42 -17.15
N GLY A 149 -6.55 -3.87 -17.19
CA GLY A 149 -5.83 -3.42 -16.01
C GLY A 149 -4.40 -3.04 -16.32
N ILE A 150 -3.76 -2.38 -15.36
CA ILE A 150 -2.35 -2.01 -15.43
C ILE A 150 -1.77 -1.92 -14.01
N PHE A 151 -0.49 -2.21 -13.86
CA PHE A 151 0.22 -1.86 -12.62
C PHE A 151 0.50 -0.36 -12.57
N SER A 152 0.40 0.22 -11.37
CA SER A 152 0.61 1.65 -11.14
C SER A 152 1.55 1.88 -9.94
N PRO A 153 2.19 3.05 -9.83
CA PRO A 153 3.14 3.38 -8.77
C PRO A 153 2.42 3.72 -7.46
N GLY A 154 1.76 2.71 -6.89
CA GLY A 154 0.99 2.77 -5.66
C GLY A 154 -0.52 2.88 -5.86
N GLY A 155 -1.26 2.44 -4.84
CA GLY A 155 -2.73 2.37 -4.86
C GLY A 155 -3.41 3.74 -4.93
N ALA A 156 -2.74 4.81 -4.51
CA ALA A 156 -3.26 6.16 -4.67
C ALA A 156 -3.42 6.54 -6.16
N ILE A 157 -2.48 6.11 -7.01
CA ILE A 157 -2.55 6.30 -8.46
C ILE A 157 -3.54 5.31 -9.08
N SER A 158 -3.64 4.07 -8.58
CA SER A 158 -4.70 3.13 -8.99
C SER A 158 -6.11 3.72 -8.75
N ASN A 159 -6.33 4.32 -7.58
CA ASN A 159 -7.57 5.03 -7.25
C ASN A 159 -7.77 6.26 -8.17
N MET A 160 -6.71 7.00 -8.50
CA MET A 160 -6.80 8.10 -9.46
C MET A 160 -7.20 7.63 -10.87
N TYR A 161 -6.64 6.52 -11.35
CA TYR A 161 -7.08 5.88 -12.60
C TYR A 161 -8.57 5.55 -12.55
N SER A 162 -9.07 5.00 -11.44
CA SER A 162 -10.49 4.66 -11.32
C SER A 162 -11.41 5.86 -11.55
N VAL A 163 -11.06 7.02 -11.00
CA VAL A 163 -11.80 8.28 -11.18
C VAL A 163 -11.66 8.81 -12.61
N MET A 164 -10.46 8.75 -13.19
CA MET A 164 -10.22 9.16 -14.58
C MET A 164 -11.05 8.34 -15.56
N ILE A 165 -11.08 7.02 -15.36
CA ILE A 165 -11.79 6.06 -16.22
C ILE A 165 -13.30 6.24 -16.09
N ALA A 166 -13.82 6.38 -14.86
CA ALA A 166 -15.22 6.68 -14.63
C ALA A 166 -15.61 7.98 -15.34
N ARG A 167 -14.83 9.04 -15.18
CA ARG A 167 -15.08 10.30 -15.88
C ARG A 167 -15.07 10.13 -17.40
N TYR A 168 -14.09 9.44 -17.96
CA TYR A 168 -13.99 9.22 -19.40
C TYR A 168 -15.17 8.38 -19.93
N LYS A 169 -15.65 7.40 -19.17
CA LYS A 169 -16.80 6.57 -19.54
C LYS A 169 -18.08 7.39 -19.71
N PHE A 170 -18.35 8.31 -18.78
CA PHE A 170 -19.59 9.09 -18.77
C PHE A 170 -19.48 10.44 -19.50
N PHE A 171 -18.29 11.05 -19.53
CA PHE A 171 -18.02 12.38 -20.09
C PHE A 171 -16.69 12.39 -20.86
N PRO A 172 -16.58 11.63 -21.97
CA PRO A 172 -15.34 11.51 -22.74
C PRO A 172 -14.84 12.85 -23.31
N GLU A 173 -15.74 13.81 -23.54
CA GLU A 173 -15.43 15.16 -24.00
C GLU A 173 -14.54 15.95 -23.03
N VAL A 174 -14.52 15.59 -21.74
CA VAL A 174 -13.62 16.21 -20.76
C VAL A 174 -12.15 16.01 -21.14
N LYS A 175 -11.83 14.90 -21.83
CA LYS A 175 -10.45 14.63 -22.29
C LYS A 175 -9.90 15.76 -23.17
N THR A 176 -10.74 16.35 -24.03
CA THR A 176 -10.31 17.38 -24.99
C THR A 176 -10.76 18.80 -24.61
N LYS A 177 -11.88 18.93 -23.89
CA LYS A 177 -12.49 20.23 -23.55
C LYS A 177 -12.28 20.65 -22.08
N GLY A 178 -11.75 19.76 -21.24
CA GLY A 178 -11.55 20.00 -19.81
C GLY A 178 -12.85 19.87 -18.99
N MET A 179 -12.72 19.96 -17.66
CA MET A 179 -13.83 19.74 -16.71
C MET A 179 -15.00 20.73 -16.89
N ALA A 180 -14.73 21.92 -17.41
CA ALA A 180 -15.76 22.94 -17.66
C ALA A 180 -16.77 22.54 -18.74
N ALA A 181 -16.47 21.53 -19.55
CA ALA A 181 -17.40 20.99 -20.54
C ALA A 181 -18.41 19.99 -19.95
N ALA A 182 -18.19 19.52 -18.72
CA ALA A 182 -19.12 18.67 -17.99
C ALA A 182 -19.92 19.49 -16.96
N PRO A 183 -21.12 19.04 -16.58
CA PRO A 183 -21.80 19.60 -15.40
C PRO A 183 -20.97 19.35 -14.14
N ARG A 184 -21.41 19.92 -13.00
CA ARG A 184 -20.79 19.64 -11.71
C ARG A 184 -20.95 18.15 -11.36
N LEU A 185 -19.88 17.38 -11.49
CA LEU A 185 -19.86 15.95 -11.21
C LEU A 185 -19.55 15.69 -9.73
N VAL A 186 -20.22 14.72 -9.13
CA VAL A 186 -20.07 14.37 -7.71
C VAL A 186 -19.52 12.96 -7.54
N LEU A 187 -18.58 12.83 -6.60
CA LEU A 187 -17.96 11.58 -6.20
C LEU A 187 -18.36 11.27 -4.75
N PHE A 188 -18.53 10.00 -4.41
CA PHE A 188 -18.85 9.56 -3.04
C PHE A 188 -17.79 8.60 -2.52
N THR A 189 -17.46 8.74 -1.24
CA THR A 189 -16.53 7.83 -0.56
C THR A 189 -16.81 7.79 0.93
N SER A 190 -16.47 6.69 1.60
CA SER A 190 -16.52 6.62 3.07
C SER A 190 -15.75 7.76 3.73
N GLU A 191 -16.24 8.32 4.84
CA GLU A 191 -15.47 9.23 5.70
C GLU A 191 -14.19 8.58 6.29
N HIS A 192 -14.11 7.24 6.26
CA HIS A 192 -12.96 6.44 6.68
C HIS A 192 -12.18 5.83 5.51
N SER A 193 -12.52 6.21 4.27
CA SER A 193 -11.77 5.81 3.07
C SER A 193 -10.35 6.39 3.05
N HIS A 194 -9.52 5.87 2.15
CA HIS A 194 -8.17 6.41 1.97
C HIS A 194 -8.22 7.83 1.36
N TYR A 195 -7.41 8.74 1.91
CA TYR A 195 -7.36 10.15 1.48
C TYR A 195 -6.99 10.35 -0.01
N SER A 196 -6.52 9.31 -0.71
CA SER A 196 -6.22 9.38 -2.14
C SER A 196 -7.42 9.76 -2.99
N ILE A 197 -8.64 9.40 -2.59
CA ILE A 197 -9.84 9.81 -3.35
C ILE A 197 -10.01 11.33 -3.29
N LYS A 198 -9.78 11.94 -2.12
CA LYS A 198 -9.76 13.40 -1.96
C LYS A 198 -8.64 14.05 -2.78
N LYS A 199 -7.44 13.46 -2.80
CA LYS A 199 -6.33 13.93 -3.65
C LYS A 199 -6.67 13.81 -5.14
N ALA A 200 -7.25 12.70 -5.58
CA ALA A 200 -7.67 12.50 -6.96
C ALA A 200 -8.75 13.51 -7.36
N SER A 201 -9.76 13.74 -6.50
CA SER A 201 -10.79 14.77 -6.73
C SER A 201 -10.19 16.16 -6.95
N ALA A 202 -9.23 16.55 -6.10
CA ALA A 202 -8.53 17.83 -6.24
C ALA A 202 -7.68 17.88 -7.52
N ALA A 203 -6.83 16.89 -7.74
CA ALA A 203 -5.88 16.87 -8.86
C ALA A 203 -6.55 16.77 -10.23
N LEU A 204 -7.69 16.06 -10.32
CA LEU A 204 -8.41 15.85 -11.57
C LEU A 204 -9.40 16.98 -11.89
N GLY A 205 -9.46 18.04 -11.09
CA GLY A 205 -10.28 19.22 -11.35
C GLY A 205 -11.75 19.10 -10.94
N PHE A 206 -12.11 18.10 -10.13
CA PHE A 206 -13.44 18.05 -9.50
C PHE A 206 -13.52 19.02 -8.32
N GLY A 207 -12.41 19.24 -7.60
CA GLY A 207 -12.41 20.00 -6.34
C GLY A 207 -12.88 19.15 -5.16
N THR A 208 -12.46 19.51 -3.94
CA THR A 208 -12.74 18.66 -2.77
C THR A 208 -14.16 18.79 -2.23
N GLU A 209 -14.87 19.88 -2.56
CA GLU A 209 -16.30 20.07 -2.21
C GLU A 209 -17.23 19.16 -3.01
N ASN A 210 -16.74 18.59 -4.12
CA ASN A 210 -17.47 17.65 -4.97
C ASN A 210 -17.20 16.19 -4.62
N LEU A 211 -16.39 15.95 -3.58
CA LEU A 211 -16.24 14.64 -2.97
C LEU A 211 -17.06 14.61 -1.68
N ILE A 212 -18.20 13.93 -1.74
CA ILE A 212 -19.12 13.80 -0.61
C ILE A 212 -18.70 12.61 0.24
N LEU A 213 -18.50 12.87 1.53
CA LEU A 213 -18.18 11.83 2.50
C LEU A 213 -19.47 11.14 2.96
N LEU A 214 -19.46 9.82 2.92
CA LEU A 214 -20.53 8.96 3.39
C LEU A 214 -20.33 8.64 4.88
N ASN A 215 -21.42 8.72 5.63
CA ASN A 215 -21.43 8.39 7.05
C ASN A 215 -21.20 6.89 7.23
N THR A 216 -20.51 6.53 8.30
CA THR A 216 -20.24 5.14 8.65
C THR A 216 -21.00 4.68 9.88
N ASP A 217 -21.26 3.37 9.96
CA ASP A 217 -21.77 2.73 11.16
C ASP A 217 -20.69 2.69 12.25
N GLU A 218 -21.05 2.22 13.44
CA GLU A 218 -20.08 2.05 14.54
C GLU A 218 -18.90 1.14 14.16
N ARG A 219 -19.04 0.32 13.11
CA ARG A 219 -18.02 -0.58 12.58
C ARG A 219 -17.09 0.07 11.56
N GLY A 220 -17.32 1.35 11.25
CA GLY A 220 -16.61 2.11 10.22
C GLY A 220 -16.93 1.69 8.80
N ARG A 221 -18.10 1.07 8.58
CA ARG A 221 -18.60 0.68 7.25
C ARG A 221 -19.60 1.72 6.77
N VAL A 222 -19.59 2.05 5.49
CA VAL A 222 -20.59 2.94 4.89
C VAL A 222 -22.01 2.46 5.21
N ILE A 223 -22.88 3.40 5.59
CA ILE A 223 -24.32 3.18 5.73
C ILE A 223 -24.96 3.37 4.35
N PRO A 224 -25.46 2.32 3.66
CA PRO A 224 -25.98 2.46 2.29
C PRO A 224 -27.13 3.48 2.15
N ALA A 225 -27.99 3.59 3.17
CA ALA A 225 -29.08 4.57 3.20
C ALA A 225 -28.58 6.03 3.15
N ASP A 226 -27.39 6.32 3.69
CA ASP A 226 -26.77 7.65 3.63
C ASP A 226 -26.26 7.98 2.22
N LEU A 227 -25.72 6.98 1.50
CA LEU A 227 -25.39 7.13 0.08
C LEU A 227 -26.65 7.44 -0.72
N GLU A 228 -27.70 6.65 -0.56
CA GLU A 228 -28.95 6.84 -1.30
C GLU A 228 -29.58 8.22 -1.04
N ALA A 229 -29.57 8.69 0.21
CA ALA A 229 -30.05 10.03 0.56
C ALA A 229 -29.23 11.13 -0.12
N LYS A 230 -27.88 11.05 -0.07
CA LYS A 230 -26.97 12.07 -0.63
C LYS A 230 -26.94 12.08 -2.16
N VAL A 231 -27.33 10.99 -2.81
CA VAL A 231 -27.50 10.94 -4.26
C VAL A 231 -28.68 11.81 -4.72
N ILE A 232 -29.72 11.97 -3.89
CA ILE A 232 -30.96 12.69 -4.25
C ILE A 232 -30.82 14.22 -4.04
N GLU A 233 -29.93 14.66 -3.15
CA GLU A 233 -29.80 16.07 -2.74
C GLU A 233 -28.88 16.93 -3.63
N GLY A 234 -28.20 16.36 -4.63
CA GLY A 234 -27.08 17.02 -5.33
C GLY A 234 -26.95 16.75 -6.82
N TYR A 235 -25.93 17.36 -7.42
CA TYR A 235 -25.58 17.35 -8.84
C TYR A 235 -25.32 15.94 -9.42
N VAL A 236 -24.87 15.85 -10.68
CA VAL A 236 -24.73 14.58 -11.41
C VAL A 236 -23.83 13.58 -10.65
N PRO A 237 -24.40 12.52 -10.05
CA PRO A 237 -23.62 11.54 -9.31
C PRO A 237 -22.88 10.64 -10.29
N LEU A 238 -21.55 10.57 -10.16
CA LEU A 238 -20.70 9.88 -11.14
C LEU A 238 -20.15 8.55 -10.61
N PHE A 239 -19.73 8.53 -9.34
CA PHE A 239 -18.76 7.55 -8.88
C PHE A 239 -18.88 7.34 -7.37
N VAL A 240 -18.79 6.08 -6.94
CA VAL A 240 -18.74 5.68 -5.55
C VAL A 240 -17.52 4.80 -5.32
N THR A 241 -16.73 5.09 -4.28
CA THR A 241 -15.73 4.14 -3.76
C THR A 241 -16.28 3.39 -2.56
N ALA A 242 -16.38 2.06 -2.70
CA ALA A 242 -16.52 1.14 -1.57
C ALA A 242 -15.12 0.68 -1.13
N THR A 243 -14.78 0.85 0.14
CA THR A 243 -13.47 0.45 0.67
C THR A 243 -13.53 -0.97 1.22
N ALA A 244 -12.75 -1.88 0.63
CA ALA A 244 -12.60 -3.25 1.10
C ALA A 244 -11.34 -3.35 1.97
N GLY A 245 -11.49 -3.03 3.25
CA GLY A 245 -10.40 -2.96 4.23
C GLY A 245 -9.88 -1.54 4.42
N THR A 246 -10.55 -0.74 5.25
CA THR A 246 -10.12 0.63 5.58
C THR A 246 -8.73 0.64 6.25
N THR A 247 -8.00 1.73 6.06
CA THR A 247 -6.59 1.83 6.52
C THR A 247 -6.45 1.74 8.03
N VAL A 248 -7.44 2.25 8.77
CA VAL A 248 -7.37 2.32 10.23
C VAL A 248 -8.09 1.13 10.87
N TYR A 249 -9.41 1.01 10.70
CA TYR A 249 -10.19 -0.06 11.33
C TYR A 249 -10.10 -1.40 10.62
N GLY A 250 -9.66 -1.45 9.37
CA GLY A 250 -9.76 -2.66 8.55
C GLY A 250 -11.22 -3.03 8.26
N ALA A 251 -12.12 -2.05 8.22
CA ALA A 251 -13.53 -2.25 7.96
C ALA A 251 -13.79 -2.54 6.47
N PHE A 252 -14.82 -3.31 6.18
CA PHE A 252 -15.26 -3.63 4.82
C PHE A 252 -16.64 -3.01 4.58
N ASP A 253 -16.71 -2.09 3.62
CA ASP A 253 -17.98 -1.51 3.19
C ASP A 253 -18.90 -2.59 2.59
N PRO A 254 -20.24 -2.47 2.73
CA PRO A 254 -21.18 -3.44 2.19
C PRO A 254 -21.30 -3.30 0.66
N ILE A 255 -20.40 -3.96 -0.07
CA ILE A 255 -20.25 -3.79 -1.53
C ILE A 255 -21.54 -4.11 -2.29
N ASN A 256 -22.28 -5.17 -1.92
CA ASN A 256 -23.53 -5.53 -2.60
C ASN A 256 -24.61 -4.45 -2.47
N GLU A 257 -24.84 -3.93 -1.27
CA GLU A 257 -25.84 -2.88 -1.05
C GLU A 257 -25.44 -1.58 -1.75
N ILE A 258 -24.15 -1.23 -1.77
CA ILE A 258 -23.63 -0.09 -2.54
C ILE A 258 -23.81 -0.33 -4.04
N ALA A 259 -23.54 -1.54 -4.53
CA ALA A 259 -23.70 -1.91 -5.93
C ALA A 259 -25.16 -1.80 -6.40
N ASP A 260 -26.13 -2.21 -5.57
CA ASP A 260 -27.56 -2.04 -5.87
C ASP A 260 -27.92 -0.56 -6.10
N ILE A 261 -27.37 0.34 -5.27
CA ILE A 261 -27.57 1.80 -5.42
C ILE A 261 -26.85 2.32 -6.68
N CYS A 262 -25.60 1.90 -6.92
CA CYS A 262 -24.87 2.29 -8.13
C CYS A 262 -25.59 1.87 -9.42
N GLU A 263 -26.16 0.67 -9.46
CA GLU A 263 -26.94 0.19 -10.60
C GLU A 263 -28.25 0.97 -10.77
N LYS A 264 -28.95 1.28 -9.67
CA LYS A 264 -30.20 2.08 -9.67
C LYS A 264 -29.99 3.49 -10.23
N TYR A 265 -28.88 4.14 -9.88
CA TYR A 265 -28.60 5.54 -10.25
C TYR A 265 -27.53 5.69 -11.35
N ASN A 266 -27.12 4.59 -11.99
CA ASN A 266 -26.12 4.57 -13.07
C ASN A 266 -24.79 5.25 -12.69
N MET A 267 -24.25 4.88 -11.53
CA MET A 267 -22.95 5.35 -11.02
C MET A 267 -21.86 4.31 -11.24
N TRP A 268 -20.61 4.78 -11.40
CA TRP A 268 -19.44 3.91 -11.39
C TRP A 268 -19.16 3.39 -9.97
N LEU A 269 -19.14 2.07 -9.79
CA LEU A 269 -18.67 1.43 -8.57
C LEU A 269 -17.17 1.09 -8.68
N HIS A 270 -16.37 1.73 -7.83
CA HIS A 270 -14.99 1.35 -7.58
C HIS A 270 -14.86 0.66 -6.23
N VAL A 271 -14.15 -0.47 -6.18
CA VAL A 271 -13.74 -1.10 -4.92
C VAL A 271 -12.27 -0.81 -4.65
N ASP A 272 -12.00 -0.02 -3.61
CA ASP A 272 -10.64 0.15 -3.08
C ASP A 272 -10.30 -1.05 -2.19
N GLY A 273 -9.77 -2.09 -2.83
CA GLY A 273 -9.21 -3.27 -2.18
C GLY A 273 -7.69 -3.18 -2.02
N ALA A 274 -7.09 -1.98 -1.99
CA ALA A 274 -5.64 -1.82 -1.86
C ALA A 274 -5.09 -2.64 -0.68
N TRP A 275 -5.79 -2.61 0.45
CA TRP A 275 -5.45 -3.37 1.65
C TRP A 275 -6.11 -4.74 1.68
N GLY A 276 -7.44 -4.79 1.72
CA GLY A 276 -8.20 -6.02 1.91
C GLY A 276 -8.26 -6.95 0.70
N GLY A 277 -7.81 -6.53 -0.49
CA GLY A 277 -7.78 -7.36 -1.69
C GLY A 277 -6.94 -8.63 -1.50
N GLY A 278 -5.92 -8.61 -0.63
CA GLY A 278 -5.17 -9.81 -0.27
C GLY A 278 -6.04 -10.93 0.32
N LEU A 279 -7.19 -10.62 0.93
CA LEU A 279 -8.11 -11.61 1.49
C LEU A 279 -8.89 -12.37 0.41
N LEU A 280 -8.91 -11.90 -0.85
CA LEU A 280 -9.47 -12.66 -1.97
C LEU A 280 -8.70 -13.98 -2.21
N MET A 281 -7.44 -14.04 -1.79
CA MET A 281 -6.64 -15.26 -1.80
C MET A 281 -7.10 -16.28 -0.74
N SER A 282 -7.93 -15.86 0.24
CA SER A 282 -8.40 -16.69 1.33
C SER A 282 -9.74 -17.31 1.01
N ARG A 283 -9.83 -18.65 0.99
CA ARG A 283 -11.14 -19.30 0.93
C ARG A 283 -12.00 -18.98 2.16
N LYS A 284 -11.36 -18.86 3.33
CA LYS A 284 -12.01 -18.54 4.61
C LYS A 284 -12.50 -17.09 4.66
N HIS A 285 -11.71 -16.12 4.21
CA HIS A 285 -11.98 -14.71 4.44
C HIS A 285 -12.44 -13.90 3.20
N ARG A 286 -12.37 -14.45 1.98
CA ARG A 286 -12.79 -13.74 0.75
C ARG A 286 -14.23 -13.23 0.81
N HIS A 287 -15.10 -13.86 1.63
CA HIS A 287 -16.49 -13.44 1.80
C HIS A 287 -16.65 -12.00 2.30
N LYS A 288 -15.62 -11.42 2.94
CA LYS A 288 -15.60 -10.01 3.37
C LYS A 288 -15.65 -9.03 2.18
N LEU A 289 -15.36 -9.52 0.96
CA LEU A 289 -15.42 -8.75 -0.29
C LEU A 289 -16.57 -9.20 -1.20
N ASN A 290 -17.58 -9.93 -0.71
CA ASN A 290 -18.74 -10.34 -1.52
C ASN A 290 -19.38 -9.12 -2.21
N GLY A 291 -19.62 -9.22 -3.52
CA GLY A 291 -20.11 -8.13 -4.36
C GLY A 291 -19.01 -7.44 -5.18
N VAL A 292 -17.72 -7.69 -4.90
CA VAL A 292 -16.60 -7.10 -5.65
C VAL A 292 -16.64 -7.45 -7.15
N GLU A 293 -17.21 -8.59 -7.51
CA GLU A 293 -17.43 -9.03 -8.90
C GLU A 293 -18.37 -8.09 -9.68
N ARG A 294 -19.21 -7.30 -8.99
CA ARG A 294 -20.11 -6.31 -9.59
C ARG A 294 -19.41 -4.98 -9.87
N ALA A 295 -18.24 -4.72 -9.25
CA ALA A 295 -17.51 -3.46 -9.42
C ALA A 295 -17.08 -3.22 -10.87
N ASN A 296 -17.06 -1.94 -11.27
CA ASN A 296 -16.56 -1.52 -12.57
C ASN A 296 -15.03 -1.44 -12.57
N SER A 297 -14.42 -1.14 -11.42
CA SER A 297 -12.97 -1.22 -11.23
C SER A 297 -12.57 -1.61 -9.80
N VAL A 298 -11.38 -2.18 -9.66
CA VAL A 298 -10.82 -2.63 -8.36
C VAL A 298 -9.36 -2.19 -8.25
N THR A 299 -9.02 -1.51 -7.16
CA THR A 299 -7.61 -1.30 -6.76
C THR A 299 -7.18 -2.46 -5.87
N TRP A 300 -6.00 -3.04 -6.11
CA TRP A 300 -5.43 -4.09 -5.27
C TRP A 300 -3.92 -3.95 -5.18
N ASN A 301 -3.38 -3.89 -3.95
CA ASN A 301 -1.93 -3.80 -3.71
C ASN A 301 -1.38 -5.12 -3.17
N PRO A 302 -0.79 -5.98 -4.01
CA PRO A 302 0.02 -7.11 -3.55
C PRO A 302 1.13 -6.71 -2.57
N HIS A 303 1.65 -5.48 -2.63
CA HIS A 303 2.70 -5.01 -1.71
C HIS A 303 2.27 -4.78 -0.26
N LYS A 304 0.98 -4.98 0.07
CA LYS A 304 0.50 -4.91 1.45
C LYS A 304 0.36 -6.32 2.02
N MET A 305 -0.86 -6.88 2.01
CA MET A 305 -1.14 -8.18 2.64
C MET A 305 -0.38 -9.37 2.04
N MET A 306 -0.02 -9.30 0.76
CA MET A 306 0.69 -10.40 0.09
C MET A 306 2.22 -10.25 0.19
N GLY A 307 2.72 -9.24 0.92
CA GLY A 307 4.13 -9.08 1.23
C GLY A 307 5.06 -8.83 0.04
N VAL A 308 4.52 -8.45 -1.13
CA VAL A 308 5.36 -8.10 -2.28
C VAL A 308 6.19 -6.86 -1.95
N PRO A 309 7.49 -6.80 -2.28
CA PRO A 309 8.26 -5.59 -2.09
C PRO A 309 7.64 -4.36 -2.77
N LEU A 310 7.80 -3.20 -2.14
CA LEU A 310 7.23 -1.95 -2.64
C LEU A 310 7.95 -1.47 -3.91
N GLN A 311 7.27 -0.95 -4.93
CA GLN A 311 5.82 -0.87 -5.11
C GLN A 311 5.29 -2.08 -5.90
N CYS A 312 3.99 -2.36 -5.77
CA CYS A 312 3.26 -3.36 -6.56
C CYS A 312 1.75 -3.15 -6.37
N SER A 313 1.12 -2.40 -7.26
CA SER A 313 -0.30 -2.02 -7.17
C SER A 313 -0.95 -2.17 -8.53
N ALA A 314 -2.14 -2.76 -8.58
CA ALA A 314 -2.89 -2.91 -9.82
C ALA A 314 -4.22 -2.16 -9.75
N ILE A 315 -4.57 -1.50 -10.86
CA ILE A 315 -5.95 -1.12 -11.16
C ILE A 315 -6.50 -2.14 -12.15
N LEU A 316 -7.61 -2.77 -11.79
CA LEU A 316 -8.37 -3.69 -12.62
C LEU A 316 -9.63 -2.98 -13.09
N VAL A 317 -10.01 -3.16 -14.36
CA VAL A 317 -11.15 -2.48 -14.97
C VAL A 317 -11.99 -3.52 -15.71
N ARG A 318 -13.29 -3.56 -15.45
CA ARG A 318 -14.17 -4.61 -15.97
C ARG A 318 -14.37 -4.50 -17.48
N GLU A 319 -14.44 -3.26 -17.99
CA GLU A 319 -14.63 -2.97 -19.41
C GLU A 319 -13.28 -2.69 -20.10
N ARG A 320 -13.01 -3.44 -21.17
CA ARG A 320 -11.79 -3.26 -21.99
C ARG A 320 -11.83 -1.95 -22.76
N GLY A 321 -10.65 -1.39 -23.03
CA GLY A 321 -10.49 -0.22 -23.90
C GLY A 321 -10.72 1.12 -23.22
N LEU A 322 -11.32 1.18 -22.02
CA LEU A 322 -11.48 2.45 -21.30
C LEU A 322 -10.15 3.06 -20.86
N LEU A 323 -9.19 2.24 -20.40
CA LEU A 323 -7.84 2.71 -20.07
C LEU A 323 -7.16 3.31 -21.30
N GLN A 324 -7.21 2.61 -22.43
CA GLN A 324 -6.64 3.07 -23.70
C GLN A 324 -7.31 4.37 -24.15
N GLY A 325 -8.64 4.40 -24.25
CA GLY A 325 -9.39 5.59 -24.68
C GLY A 325 -9.16 6.80 -23.78
N CYS A 326 -9.12 6.59 -22.45
CA CYS A 326 -8.91 7.65 -21.47
C CYS A 326 -7.52 8.27 -21.61
N ASN A 327 -6.47 7.46 -21.76
CA ASN A 327 -5.09 7.91 -21.56
C ASN A 327 -4.30 8.11 -22.86
N SER A 328 -4.73 7.47 -23.96
CA SER A 328 -3.99 7.46 -25.22
C SER A 328 -3.72 8.84 -25.78
N MET A 329 -2.47 9.06 -26.18
CA MET A 329 -2.02 10.25 -26.92
C MET A 329 -1.35 9.89 -28.26
N CYS A 330 -1.23 8.60 -28.60
CA CYS A 330 -0.71 8.12 -29.88
C CYS A 330 0.65 8.74 -30.25
N ALA A 331 1.57 8.81 -29.28
CA ALA A 331 2.88 9.42 -29.50
C ALA A 331 3.71 8.66 -30.54
N GLY A 332 3.95 9.29 -31.70
CA GLY A 332 4.57 8.63 -32.87
C GLY A 332 6.01 8.14 -32.67
N TYR A 333 6.71 8.57 -31.61
CA TYR A 333 8.05 8.11 -31.29
C TYR A 333 8.08 6.81 -30.46
N LEU A 334 6.94 6.38 -29.91
CA LEU A 334 6.87 5.27 -28.95
C LEU A 334 5.89 4.16 -29.37
N PHE A 335 4.75 4.56 -29.96
CA PHE A 335 3.67 3.66 -30.35
C PHE A 335 3.53 3.65 -31.88
N GLN A 336 4.58 3.19 -32.55
CA GLN A 336 4.59 3.00 -34.01
C GLN A 336 3.62 1.85 -34.38
N PRO A 337 2.61 2.08 -35.23
CA PRO A 337 1.62 1.04 -35.58
C PRO A 337 2.13 0.02 -36.61
N ASP A 338 3.26 0.31 -37.26
CA ASP A 338 3.85 -0.44 -38.38
C ASP A 338 5.02 -1.34 -37.96
N LYS A 339 5.14 -1.67 -36.67
CA LYS A 339 6.14 -2.61 -36.16
C LYS A 339 5.90 -4.03 -36.69
N GLN A 340 6.97 -4.81 -36.71
CA GLN A 340 7.02 -6.20 -37.17
C GLN A 340 6.31 -7.23 -36.24
N TYR A 341 5.66 -6.80 -35.16
CA TYR A 341 4.92 -7.63 -34.21
C TYR A 341 3.55 -7.03 -33.91
N ASP A 342 2.70 -7.78 -33.23
CA ASP A 342 1.38 -7.30 -32.81
C ASP A 342 1.50 -6.17 -31.78
N VAL A 343 1.27 -4.94 -32.22
CA VAL A 343 1.39 -3.73 -31.38
C VAL A 343 0.31 -3.63 -30.30
N THR A 344 -0.69 -4.53 -30.27
CA THR A 344 -1.65 -4.57 -29.15
C THR A 344 -1.00 -4.98 -27.83
N TYR A 345 0.22 -5.55 -27.86
CA TYR A 345 1.04 -5.81 -26.68
C TYR A 345 1.82 -4.57 -26.18
N ASP A 346 1.84 -3.46 -26.93
CA ASP A 346 2.40 -2.19 -26.46
C ASP A 346 1.39 -1.49 -25.55
N THR A 347 1.52 -1.70 -24.24
CA THR A 347 0.53 -1.26 -23.24
C THR A 347 0.77 0.15 -22.68
N GLY A 348 1.82 0.84 -23.09
CA GLY A 348 2.20 2.14 -22.52
C GLY A 348 1.14 3.23 -22.70
N ASP A 349 0.43 3.25 -23.83
CA ASP A 349 -0.51 4.33 -24.18
C ASP A 349 -1.86 4.23 -23.44
N LYS A 350 -2.05 3.16 -22.65
CA LYS A 350 -3.18 3.05 -21.70
C LYS A 350 -2.82 3.55 -20.30
N ALA A 351 -1.58 3.99 -20.07
CA ALA A 351 -1.08 4.52 -18.80
C ALA A 351 -1.05 6.05 -18.78
N ILE A 352 -1.11 6.67 -17.60
CA ILE A 352 -0.74 8.08 -17.39
C ILE A 352 0.77 8.31 -17.35
N GLN A 353 1.55 7.23 -17.17
CA GLN A 353 3.01 7.27 -17.17
C GLN A 353 3.54 7.04 -18.57
N CYS A 354 4.67 7.68 -18.91
CA CYS A 354 5.47 7.26 -20.06
C CYS A 354 6.39 6.11 -19.64
N GLY A 355 7.50 6.43 -18.96
CA GLY A 355 8.35 5.43 -18.34
C GLY A 355 7.68 4.77 -17.12
N ARG A 356 7.64 3.44 -17.09
CA ARG A 356 7.03 2.64 -16.03
C ARG A 356 7.95 1.49 -15.62
N HIS A 357 8.20 1.41 -14.31
CA HIS A 357 8.99 0.36 -13.67
C HIS A 357 8.33 -1.03 -13.84
N VAL A 358 9.16 -2.07 -13.85
CA VAL A 358 8.73 -3.47 -13.94
C VAL A 358 8.37 -3.99 -12.54
N ASP A 359 7.15 -3.70 -12.06
CA ASP A 359 6.69 -4.21 -10.76
C ASP A 359 6.19 -5.67 -10.81
N ILE A 360 6.01 -6.20 -12.01
CA ILE A 360 5.38 -7.50 -12.21
C ILE A 360 6.28 -8.68 -11.84
N PHE A 361 7.57 -8.61 -12.11
CA PHE A 361 8.42 -9.80 -12.04
C PHE A 361 8.54 -10.35 -10.60
N LYS A 362 8.80 -9.48 -9.62
CA LYS A 362 8.82 -9.85 -8.20
C LYS A 362 7.52 -10.49 -7.73
N PHE A 363 6.38 -9.96 -8.18
CA PHE A 363 5.08 -10.51 -7.82
C PHE A 363 4.81 -11.84 -8.50
N TRP A 364 5.05 -11.92 -9.82
CA TRP A 364 4.89 -13.14 -10.58
C TRP A 364 5.77 -14.26 -10.03
N LEU A 365 7.03 -13.98 -9.70
CA LEU A 365 7.98 -14.95 -9.16
C LEU A 365 7.53 -15.46 -7.78
N MET A 366 7.10 -14.54 -6.91
CA MET A 366 6.47 -14.87 -5.64
C MET A 366 5.25 -15.77 -5.83
N TRP A 367 4.39 -15.45 -6.80
CA TRP A 367 3.21 -16.26 -7.12
C TRP A 367 3.61 -17.67 -7.54
N LYS A 368 4.59 -17.80 -8.45
CA LYS A 368 5.11 -19.10 -8.91
C LYS A 368 5.67 -19.93 -7.76
N ALA A 369 6.34 -19.30 -6.79
CA ALA A 369 6.89 -19.98 -5.63
C ALA A 369 5.83 -20.37 -4.58
N LYS A 370 4.73 -19.61 -4.46
CA LYS A 370 3.86 -19.64 -3.29
C LYS A 370 2.37 -19.80 -3.59
N VAL A 371 1.98 -20.23 -4.80
CA VAL A 371 0.64 -20.34 -5.43
C VAL A 371 -0.60 -20.47 -4.50
N CYS A 372 -0.49 -21.01 -3.27
CA CYS A 372 -1.58 -21.12 -2.29
C CYS A 372 -1.19 -20.86 -0.80
N PHE A 373 0.03 -20.41 -0.46
CA PHE A 373 0.51 -20.33 0.93
C PHE A 373 0.36 -18.97 1.62
N TYR A 374 -0.21 -17.96 0.94
CA TYR A 374 -0.19 -16.57 1.42
C TYR A 374 -1.01 -16.28 2.69
N LEU A 375 -1.66 -17.27 3.29
CA LEU A 375 -2.54 -17.05 4.44
C LEU A 375 -2.29 -18.04 5.56
N LYS A 376 -1.05 -18.14 6.04
CA LYS A 376 -0.83 -18.54 7.45
C LYS A 376 -1.39 -17.51 8.45
N ALA A 377 -1.90 -16.37 7.98
CA ALA A 377 -2.68 -15.41 8.77
C ALA A 377 -4.05 -15.95 9.25
N GLU A 378 -4.45 -17.17 8.87
CA GLU A 378 -5.73 -17.78 9.26
C GLU A 378 -5.96 -17.94 10.79
N ASN A 379 -4.91 -17.79 11.61
CA ASN A 379 -4.93 -17.98 13.07
C ASN A 379 -4.63 -16.72 13.91
N THR A 380 -4.37 -15.55 13.31
CA THR A 380 -4.03 -14.34 14.08
C THR A 380 -5.24 -13.51 14.51
N GLU A 381 -6.38 -13.61 13.82
CA GLU A 381 -7.62 -12.89 14.22
C GLU A 381 -8.17 -13.39 15.58
N GLY A 382 -8.25 -14.71 15.78
CA GLY A 382 -8.87 -15.30 16.97
C GLY A 382 -7.99 -15.29 18.23
N SER A 383 -6.66 -15.27 18.07
CA SER A 383 -5.75 -15.29 19.22
C SER A 383 -5.62 -13.90 19.85
N PHE A 384 -5.73 -12.81 19.09
CA PHE A 384 -5.43 -11.46 19.58
C PHE A 384 -6.33 -10.97 20.74
N LEU A 385 -7.65 -11.19 20.67
CA LEU A 385 -8.54 -10.76 21.76
C LEU A 385 -8.33 -11.52 23.06
N SER A 386 -7.85 -12.77 22.98
CA SER A 386 -7.47 -13.50 24.19
C SER A 386 -6.19 -12.97 24.84
N ALA A 387 -5.39 -12.17 24.11
CA ALA A 387 -4.15 -11.55 24.59
C ALA A 387 -4.35 -10.18 25.25
N LEU A 388 -5.53 -9.57 25.09
CA LEU A 388 -5.79 -8.24 25.61
C LEU A 388 -5.78 -8.31 27.14
N ILE A 389 -4.65 -7.89 27.71
CA ILE A 389 -4.46 -7.66 29.14
C ILE A 389 -5.52 -6.65 29.60
N THR A 390 -5.89 -6.69 30.88
CA THR A 390 -6.86 -5.80 31.56
C THR A 390 -6.71 -4.30 31.26
N ASN A 391 -5.53 -3.86 30.78
CA ASN A 391 -5.15 -2.45 30.61
C ASN A 391 -5.15 -1.97 29.15
N VAL A 392 -5.39 -2.87 28.19
CA VAL A 392 -5.55 -2.54 26.77
C VAL A 392 -7.03 -2.57 26.42
N VAL A 393 -7.60 -1.42 26.12
CA VAL A 393 -9.03 -1.27 25.88
C VAL A 393 -9.26 -1.14 24.37
N PRO A 394 -9.95 -2.10 23.73
CA PRO A 394 -10.39 -1.97 22.35
C PRO A 394 -11.19 -0.69 22.17
N ILE A 395 -11.00 0.01 21.05
CA ILE A 395 -11.85 1.17 20.76
C ILE A 395 -13.28 0.73 20.35
N PHE A 396 -13.50 -0.58 20.16
CA PHE A 396 -14.73 -1.19 19.70
C PHE A 396 -15.07 -2.47 20.46
N SER A 397 -16.37 -2.71 20.68
CA SER A 397 -16.90 -3.93 21.29
C SER A 397 -16.92 -5.12 20.32
N TYR A 398 -16.78 -4.89 19.01
CA TYR A 398 -16.87 -5.91 17.99
C TYR A 398 -15.50 -6.42 17.54
N GLN A 399 -15.52 -7.61 16.93
CA GLN A 399 -14.35 -8.27 16.37
C GLN A 399 -13.79 -7.48 15.16
N PRO A 400 -12.47 -7.24 15.10
CA PRO A 400 -11.81 -6.72 13.90
C PRO A 400 -12.19 -7.50 12.64
N GLN A 401 -12.43 -6.78 11.55
CA GLN A 401 -12.72 -7.41 10.25
C GLN A 401 -11.47 -7.66 9.42
N HIS A 402 -10.31 -7.16 9.84
CA HIS A 402 -9.01 -7.40 9.25
C HIS A 402 -8.00 -7.61 10.38
N THR A 403 -6.73 -7.77 10.02
CA THR A 403 -5.57 -7.75 10.94
C THR A 403 -5.35 -6.42 11.67
N ASN A 404 -6.18 -5.40 11.41
CA ASN A 404 -6.15 -4.12 12.09
C ASN A 404 -6.77 -4.24 13.47
N VAL A 405 -6.02 -3.91 14.52
CA VAL A 405 -6.58 -3.84 15.87
C VAL A 405 -6.33 -2.47 16.46
N CYS A 406 -7.42 -1.82 16.84
CA CYS A 406 -7.41 -0.46 17.35
C CYS A 406 -7.73 -0.45 18.83
N PHE A 407 -6.86 0.16 19.63
CA PHE A 407 -7.00 0.16 21.09
C PHE A 407 -6.32 1.36 21.75
N TRP A 408 -6.79 1.71 22.94
CA TRP A 408 -6.05 2.57 23.86
C TRP A 408 -5.30 1.72 24.88
N TYR A 409 -4.13 2.19 25.28
CA TYR A 409 -3.52 1.80 26.54
C TYR A 409 -3.95 2.81 27.61
N ILE A 410 -4.49 2.32 28.74
CA ILE A 410 -4.94 3.19 29.83
C ILE A 410 -3.93 3.12 30.99
N PRO A 411 -3.08 4.15 31.18
CA PRO A 411 -2.11 4.16 32.26
C PRO A 411 -2.81 4.18 33.63
N PRO A 412 -2.15 3.70 34.70
CA PRO A 412 -2.70 3.69 36.06
C PRO A 412 -3.33 5.03 36.47
N SER A 413 -2.72 6.16 36.11
CA SER A 413 -3.16 7.52 36.44
C SER A 413 -4.51 7.93 35.82
N LEU A 414 -5.02 7.19 34.82
CA LEU A 414 -6.26 7.47 34.10
C LEU A 414 -7.36 6.41 34.32
N ARG A 415 -7.09 5.34 35.07
CA ARG A 415 -8.04 4.23 35.24
C ARG A 415 -9.22 4.61 36.14
N SER A 416 -8.99 5.41 37.18
CA SER A 416 -10.03 5.89 38.10
C SER A 416 -10.72 7.17 37.64
N LEU A 417 -10.19 7.83 36.59
CA LEU A 417 -10.76 9.07 36.08
C LEU A 417 -12.01 8.74 35.24
N PRO A 418 -13.18 9.35 35.52
CA PRO A 418 -14.39 9.12 34.73
C PRO A 418 -14.19 9.59 33.29
N ASP A 419 -14.95 9.02 32.36
CA ASP A 419 -14.94 9.51 30.99
C ASP A 419 -15.43 10.96 30.91
N GLY A 420 -14.71 11.78 30.17
CA GLY A 420 -14.87 13.23 30.19
C GLY A 420 -13.73 13.95 29.45
N GLU A 421 -13.84 15.26 29.31
CA GLU A 421 -12.90 16.05 28.51
C GLU A 421 -11.47 16.00 29.05
N GLU A 422 -11.30 16.09 30.37
CA GLU A 422 -9.99 15.97 31.01
C GLU A 422 -9.35 14.60 30.71
N ARG A 423 -10.12 13.51 30.84
CA ARG A 423 -9.63 12.16 30.55
C ARG A 423 -9.21 12.03 29.09
N ARG A 424 -10.02 12.52 28.16
CA ARG A 424 -9.71 12.50 26.72
C ARG A 424 -8.44 13.29 26.40
N GLN A 425 -8.29 14.50 26.93
CA GLN A 425 -7.10 15.32 26.70
C GLN A 425 -5.82 14.68 27.25
N ARG A 426 -5.89 14.04 28.42
CA ARG A 426 -4.75 13.29 28.99
C ARG A 426 -4.48 12.02 28.20
N LEU A 427 -5.50 11.25 27.84
CA LEU A 427 -5.39 10.02 27.04
C LEU A 427 -4.81 10.29 25.64
N HIS A 428 -5.17 11.43 25.02
CA HIS A 428 -4.62 11.84 23.73
C HIS A 428 -3.08 11.93 23.72
N LYS A 429 -2.46 12.22 24.86
CA LYS A 429 -1.01 12.36 25.02
C LYS A 429 -0.30 11.02 25.30
N VAL A 430 -1.03 9.96 25.63
CA VAL A 430 -0.45 8.66 26.02
C VAL A 430 0.22 7.97 24.84
N ALA A 431 -0.51 7.72 23.74
CA ALA A 431 0.04 7.00 22.60
C ALA A 431 1.28 7.68 21.95
N PRO A 432 1.31 9.02 21.77
CA PRO A 432 2.52 9.71 21.31
C PRO A 432 3.73 9.51 22.23
N LYS A 433 3.55 9.57 23.56
CA LYS A 433 4.64 9.39 24.53
C LYS A 433 5.20 7.98 24.49
N ILE A 434 4.33 6.97 24.52
CA ILE A 434 4.74 5.56 24.40
C ILE A 434 5.47 5.33 23.07
N LYS A 435 4.97 5.88 21.96
CA LYS A 435 5.63 5.76 20.66
C LYS A 435 7.02 6.41 20.64
N ALA A 436 7.20 7.58 21.27
CA ALA A 436 8.52 8.19 21.39
C ALA A 436 9.51 7.27 22.11
N MET A 437 9.11 6.72 23.27
CA MET A 437 9.95 5.77 24.03
C MET A 437 10.20 4.45 23.29
N MET A 438 9.23 3.97 22.48
CA MET A 438 9.43 2.82 21.58
C MET A 438 10.51 3.11 20.52
N MET A 439 10.53 4.33 19.97
CA MET A 439 11.51 4.72 18.96
C MET A 439 12.91 4.86 19.56
N GLU A 440 13.02 5.42 20.77
CA GLU A 440 14.28 5.53 21.51
C GLU A 440 14.87 4.15 21.88
N SER A 441 14.03 3.25 22.38
CA SER A 441 14.46 1.88 22.73
C SER A 441 14.72 1.01 21.50
N GLY A 442 14.00 1.25 20.39
CA GLY A 442 14.12 0.53 19.14
C GLY A 442 13.63 -0.91 19.17
N THR A 443 12.82 -1.30 20.15
CA THR A 443 12.40 -2.70 20.39
C THR A 443 11.23 -3.15 19.53
N THR A 444 10.33 -2.23 19.20
CA THR A 444 9.12 -2.44 18.41
C THR A 444 8.66 -1.13 17.77
N MET A 445 7.79 -1.20 16.76
CA MET A 445 7.08 -0.02 16.26
C MET A 445 5.64 -0.34 15.93
N VAL A 446 4.72 0.48 16.43
CA VAL A 446 3.29 0.45 16.09
C VAL A 446 2.79 1.87 15.78
N GLY A 447 1.82 1.98 14.87
CA GLY A 447 1.20 3.26 14.51
C GLY A 447 0.19 3.73 15.55
N TYR A 448 0.02 5.05 15.67
CA TYR A 448 -1.08 5.66 16.40
C TYR A 448 -1.66 6.84 15.62
N GLN A 449 -2.94 7.13 15.84
CA GLN A 449 -3.63 8.26 15.22
C GLN A 449 -4.95 8.55 15.94
N PRO A 450 -5.52 9.76 15.80
CA PRO A 450 -6.91 10.03 16.16
C PRO A 450 -7.84 9.70 14.98
N GLN A 451 -9.15 9.58 15.24
CA GLN A 451 -10.16 9.42 14.18
C GLN A 451 -11.55 9.87 14.66
N GLY A 452 -12.15 10.83 13.95
CA GLY A 452 -13.43 11.41 14.35
C GLY A 452 -13.35 12.04 15.74
N ASP A 453 -14.22 11.59 16.64
CA ASP A 453 -14.27 11.99 18.05
C ASP A 453 -13.24 11.26 18.95
N LYS A 454 -12.55 10.24 18.42
CA LYS A 454 -11.61 9.41 19.18
C LYS A 454 -10.23 10.05 19.20
N VAL A 455 -9.74 10.29 20.42
CA VAL A 455 -8.35 10.72 20.69
C VAL A 455 -7.35 9.64 20.28
N ASN A 456 -6.07 9.99 20.18
CA ASN A 456 -5.01 9.08 19.73
C ASN A 456 -5.12 7.67 20.33
N PHE A 457 -5.27 6.68 19.45
CA PHE A 457 -5.26 5.26 19.77
C PHE A 457 -4.19 4.56 18.93
N PHE A 458 -3.72 3.41 19.41
CA PHE A 458 -2.84 2.55 18.62
C PHE A 458 -3.62 1.80 17.56
N ARG A 459 -3.02 1.64 16.39
CA ARG A 459 -3.48 0.73 15.34
C ARG A 459 -2.38 -0.26 15.03
N MET A 460 -2.51 -1.44 15.62
CA MET A 460 -1.69 -2.60 15.27
C MET A 460 -2.18 -3.20 13.95
N VAL A 461 -1.24 -3.62 13.11
CA VAL A 461 -1.51 -4.30 11.85
C VAL A 461 -0.51 -5.42 11.67
N ILE A 462 -0.95 -6.55 11.12
CA ILE A 462 -0.10 -7.73 10.90
C ILE A 462 -0.17 -8.11 9.43
N SER A 463 0.90 -7.85 8.68
CA SER A 463 1.10 -8.40 7.33
C SER A 463 2.42 -9.17 7.19
N ASN A 464 3.30 -9.11 8.20
CA ASN A 464 4.60 -9.76 8.17
C ASN A 464 4.45 -11.25 8.49
N PRO A 465 4.81 -12.18 7.57
CA PRO A 465 4.79 -13.60 7.85
C PRO A 465 5.80 -14.04 8.94
N ALA A 466 6.77 -13.19 9.29
CA ALA A 466 7.73 -13.46 10.37
C ALA A 466 7.19 -13.15 11.78
N ALA A 467 6.07 -12.43 11.88
CA ALA A 467 5.44 -12.14 13.16
C ALA A 467 4.79 -13.40 13.74
N THR A 468 5.05 -13.66 15.01
CA THR A 468 4.54 -14.83 15.74
C THR A 468 3.74 -14.38 16.96
N ARG A 469 3.09 -15.32 17.66
CA ARG A 469 2.32 -15.00 18.87
C ARG A 469 3.15 -14.29 19.93
N SER A 470 4.38 -14.73 20.18
CA SER A 470 5.26 -14.11 21.18
C SER A 470 5.69 -12.68 20.82
N ASP A 471 5.67 -12.31 19.53
CA ASP A 471 5.93 -10.92 19.12
C ASP A 471 4.75 -10.00 19.42
N ILE A 472 3.54 -10.57 19.38
CA ILE A 472 2.31 -9.87 19.77
C ILE A 472 2.28 -9.71 21.29
N ASP A 473 2.56 -10.78 22.04
CA ASP A 473 2.63 -10.73 23.50
C ASP A 473 3.69 -9.70 23.95
N PHE A 474 4.88 -9.72 23.31
CA PHE A 474 5.93 -8.72 23.54
C PHE A 474 5.47 -7.28 23.26
N LEU A 475 4.72 -7.04 22.18
CA LEU A 475 4.21 -5.69 21.87
C LEU A 475 3.32 -5.18 23.01
N VAL A 476 2.44 -6.03 23.54
CA VAL A 476 1.52 -5.65 24.62
C VAL A 476 2.30 -5.38 25.91
N GLU A 477 3.22 -6.28 26.28
CA GLU A 477 4.11 -6.11 27.44
C GLU A 477 4.95 -4.82 27.33
N GLU A 478 5.47 -4.51 26.14
CA GLU A 478 6.28 -3.32 25.91
C GLU A 478 5.46 -2.03 25.98
N ILE A 479 4.21 -2.04 25.48
CA ILE A 479 3.28 -0.90 25.66
C ILE A 479 2.99 -0.67 27.14
N GLU A 480 2.74 -1.74 27.90
CA GLU A 480 2.48 -1.64 29.34
C GLU A 480 3.72 -1.14 30.10
N ARG A 481 4.90 -1.71 29.82
CA ARG A 481 6.17 -1.29 30.44
C ARG A 481 6.45 0.19 30.19
N LEU A 482 6.32 0.65 28.94
CA LEU A 482 6.58 2.04 28.56
C LEU A 482 5.49 2.98 29.08
N GLY A 483 4.25 2.51 29.19
CA GLY A 483 3.12 3.32 29.62
C GLY A 483 2.85 3.32 31.12
N HIS A 484 3.56 2.52 31.92
CA HIS A 484 3.23 2.31 33.34
C HIS A 484 3.23 3.61 34.16
N ASP A 485 4.22 4.47 33.94
CA ASP A 485 4.45 5.69 34.73
C ASP A 485 3.80 6.95 34.13
N LEU A 486 2.89 6.79 33.17
CA LEU A 486 2.28 7.91 32.42
C LEU A 486 1.05 8.58 33.06
#